data_AF-A0AAT9FM76-F1
#
_entry.id   AF-A0AAT9FM76-F1
#
_cell.length_a   1.000
_cell.length_b   1.000
_cell.length_c   1.000
_cell.angle_alpha   90.00
_cell.angle_beta   90.00
_cell.angle_gamma   90.00
#
_symmetry.space_group_name_H-M   'P 1'
#
loop_
_entity.id
_entity.type
_entity.pdbx_description
1 polymer ?
#
loop_
_entity_poly.entity_id
_entity_poly.type
_entity_poly.pdbx_seq_one_letter_code
_entity_poly.pdbx_strand_id
1 'polypeptide(L)'
;MPKKILLLFAATASFTHAATIGVNFLHNGTNPDDIAFGTATAGVAPYAQGNWNFMATDWSGNGVNDAALTSLVTSTGAAVTNLLPITYGIHSDRVHYDSSNTYRSGIGNGSANNTLMNGYLDDASNNQPYINISLDNTVLNATIVLYIHGDATNGPVGRYWLEDWSDPINEGTVITDQVGISSNDYNGTFISAGTYSQTGTPTNVDVATGNYIVFENITANNIRIRGAGNGDPEDFGRAPINAFQLVTVPVPEPSTTALLGLGGLALVLRRRK
;
A
#
# COMPACT_ATOMS: atom_id res chain seq x y z
N MET A 1 -52.17 12.81 34.36
CA MET A 1 -50.84 12.17 34.39
C MET A 1 -50.15 12.38 33.04
N PRO A 2 -49.11 13.22 32.94
CA PRO A 2 -48.46 13.46 31.65
C PRO A 2 -47.54 12.29 31.28
N LYS A 3 -47.78 11.69 30.11
CA LYS A 3 -46.93 10.65 29.51
C LYS A 3 -45.59 11.26 29.10
N LYS A 4 -44.51 10.92 29.80
CA LYS A 4 -43.14 11.25 29.37
C LYS A 4 -42.77 10.36 28.18
N ILE A 5 -42.79 10.92 26.98
CA ILE A 5 -42.24 10.27 25.77
C ILE A 5 -40.72 10.42 25.84
N LEU A 6 -40.03 9.29 26.00
CA LEU A 6 -38.57 9.21 25.95
C LEU A 6 -38.18 9.06 24.46
N LEU A 7 -37.84 10.15 23.78
CA LEU A 7 -37.20 10.05 22.47
C LEU A 7 -35.75 9.61 22.66
N LEU A 8 -35.47 8.36 22.31
CA LEU A 8 -34.13 7.82 22.18
C LEU A 8 -33.64 8.13 20.76
N PHE A 9 -32.84 9.18 20.61
CA PHE A 9 -32.13 9.42 19.35
C PHE A 9 -30.86 8.56 19.34
N ALA A 10 -30.85 7.54 18.50
CA ALA A 10 -29.64 6.81 18.16
C ALA A 10 -28.79 7.72 17.27
N ALA A 11 -27.74 8.33 17.84
CA ALA A 11 -26.70 8.95 17.05
C ALA A 11 -25.91 7.83 16.38
N THR A 12 -26.18 7.56 15.10
CA THR A 12 -25.32 6.70 14.29
C THR A 12 -24.02 7.46 14.05
N ALA A 13 -22.99 7.14 14.84
CA ALA A 13 -21.63 7.52 14.50
C ALA A 13 -21.25 6.76 13.23
N SER A 14 -21.18 7.45 12.10
CA SER A 14 -20.62 6.90 10.88
C SER A 14 -19.13 6.72 11.10
N PHE A 15 -18.68 5.49 11.33
CA PHE A 15 -17.25 5.19 11.29
C PHE A 15 -16.81 5.27 9.83
N THR A 16 -16.06 6.31 9.49
CA THR A 16 -15.32 6.34 8.23
C THR A 16 -14.29 5.21 8.27
N HIS A 17 -14.52 4.16 7.48
CA HIS A 17 -13.49 3.15 7.28
C HIS A 17 -12.25 3.80 6.67
N ALA A 18 -11.07 3.37 7.11
CA ALA A 18 -9.82 3.78 6.51
C ALA A 18 -9.87 3.54 4.99
N ALA A 19 -9.70 4.60 4.21
CA ALA A 19 -9.59 4.48 2.77
C ALA A 19 -8.32 3.66 2.45
N THR A 20 -8.46 2.61 1.64
CA THR A 20 -7.32 1.82 1.17
C THR A 20 -7.04 2.18 -0.27
N ILE A 21 -5.78 2.38 -0.63
CA ILE A 21 -5.34 2.64 -2.00
C ILE A 21 -4.51 1.43 -2.41
N GLY A 22 -4.98 0.67 -3.40
CA GLY A 22 -4.28 -0.51 -3.89
C GLY A 22 -3.71 -0.24 -5.27
N VAL A 23 -2.44 -0.58 -5.47
CA VAL A 23 -1.74 -0.45 -6.75
C VAL A 23 -1.22 -1.81 -7.17
N ASN A 24 -1.50 -2.20 -8.41
CA ASN A 24 -1.02 -3.44 -9.01
C ASN A 24 -0.14 -3.12 -10.23
N PHE A 25 1.03 -3.74 -10.31
CA PHE A 25 1.98 -3.55 -11.41
C PHE A 25 1.78 -4.63 -12.48
N LEU A 26 1.42 -4.20 -13.69
CA LEU A 26 1.20 -5.05 -14.87
C LEU A 26 2.43 -5.03 -15.78
N HIS A 27 2.86 -6.16 -16.31
CA HIS A 27 3.98 -6.23 -17.25
C HIS A 27 3.66 -5.59 -18.62
N ASN A 28 4.23 -4.41 -18.87
CA ASN A 28 4.28 -3.75 -20.18
C ASN A 28 2.91 -3.47 -20.85
N GLY A 29 1.78 -3.71 -20.17
CA GLY A 29 0.42 -3.32 -20.61
C GLY A 29 -0.10 -3.89 -21.94
N THR A 30 0.70 -4.60 -22.72
CA THR A 30 0.36 -5.03 -24.10
C THR A 30 -0.06 -6.49 -24.23
N ASN A 31 0.09 -7.30 -23.18
CA ASN A 31 -0.23 -8.73 -23.25
C ASN A 31 -1.67 -8.98 -22.78
N PRO A 32 -2.43 -9.86 -23.46
CA PRO A 32 -3.75 -10.28 -23.02
C PRO A 32 -3.77 -10.95 -21.63
N ASP A 33 -2.64 -11.40 -21.09
CA ASP A 33 -2.55 -11.94 -19.74
C ASP A 33 -2.25 -10.88 -18.67
N ASP A 34 -2.34 -9.59 -18.99
CA ASP A 34 -2.27 -8.49 -18.02
C ASP A 34 -3.56 -7.68 -18.01
N ILE A 35 -4.66 -8.39 -17.80
CA ILE A 35 -5.99 -7.77 -17.79
C ILE A 35 -6.28 -7.32 -16.37
N ALA A 36 -6.59 -6.03 -16.20
CA ALA A 36 -7.23 -5.53 -15.00
C ALA A 36 -8.47 -6.38 -14.70
N PHE A 37 -8.53 -7.00 -13.52
CA PHE A 37 -9.66 -7.85 -13.12
C PHE A 37 -10.94 -7.06 -12.75
N GLY A 38 -11.04 -5.81 -13.21
CA GLY A 38 -12.18 -4.93 -12.98
C GLY A 38 -12.43 -4.69 -11.49
N THR A 39 -13.65 -4.97 -11.05
CA THR A 39 -14.11 -4.79 -9.66
C THR A 39 -14.01 -6.07 -8.82
N ALA A 40 -13.43 -7.15 -9.37
CA ALA A 40 -13.25 -8.39 -8.62
C ALA A 40 -12.35 -8.14 -7.40
N THR A 41 -12.71 -8.76 -6.27
CA THR A 41 -11.95 -8.58 -5.04
C THR A 41 -10.65 -9.37 -5.08
N ALA A 42 -9.53 -8.69 -4.82
CA ALA A 42 -8.21 -9.31 -4.70
C ALA A 42 -7.46 -8.78 -3.47
N GLY A 43 -6.45 -9.53 -3.04
CA GLY A 43 -5.62 -9.24 -1.88
C GLY A 43 -5.90 -10.16 -0.69
N VAL A 44 -5.04 -10.10 0.32
CA VAL A 44 -5.16 -10.88 1.55
C VAL A 44 -6.20 -10.29 2.48
N ALA A 45 -6.96 -11.12 3.20
CA ALA A 45 -7.84 -10.64 4.25
C ALA A 45 -7.02 -10.09 5.44
N PRO A 46 -7.46 -9.01 6.12
CA PRO A 46 -8.71 -8.26 5.91
C PRO A 46 -8.62 -7.15 4.85
N TYR A 47 -7.50 -7.02 4.15
CA TYR A 47 -7.22 -5.89 3.25
C TYR A 47 -7.81 -6.04 1.84
N ALA A 48 -8.33 -7.21 1.48
CA ALA A 48 -8.84 -7.48 0.14
C ALA A 48 -9.83 -6.40 -0.35
N GLN A 49 -9.66 -5.92 -1.59
CA GLN A 49 -10.46 -4.84 -2.17
C GLN A 49 -10.80 -5.09 -3.64
N GLY A 50 -11.89 -4.47 -4.12
CA GLY A 50 -12.34 -4.58 -5.50
C GLY A 50 -11.78 -3.53 -6.45
N ASN A 51 -11.49 -2.32 -5.97
CA ASN A 51 -11.00 -1.23 -6.81
C ASN A 51 -9.47 -1.12 -6.72
N TRP A 52 -8.76 -1.65 -7.70
CA TRP A 52 -7.30 -1.55 -7.80
C TRP A 52 -6.89 -0.54 -8.88
N ASN A 53 -5.78 0.16 -8.64
CA ASN A 53 -5.15 1.04 -9.61
C ASN A 53 -4.09 0.21 -10.36
N PHE A 54 -4.30 -0.03 -11.65
CA PHE A 54 -3.41 -0.85 -12.45
C PHE A 54 -2.40 0.03 -13.17
N MET A 55 -1.12 -0.22 -12.96
CA MET A 55 -0.01 0.51 -13.58
C MET A 55 0.64 -0.37 -14.63
N ALA A 56 0.67 0.10 -15.88
CA ALA A 56 1.41 -0.59 -16.92
C ALA A 56 2.90 -0.26 -16.74
N THR A 57 3.74 -1.24 -16.47
CA THR A 57 5.13 -0.95 -16.14
C THR A 57 5.96 -0.67 -17.41
N ASP A 58 6.74 0.41 -17.43
CA ASP A 58 7.69 0.78 -18.48
C ASP A 58 9.15 0.87 -17.98
N TRP A 59 9.52 0.00 -17.02
CA TRP A 59 10.77 0.00 -16.21
C TRP A 59 10.88 1.20 -15.27
N SER A 60 10.85 2.42 -15.79
CA SER A 60 10.79 3.64 -14.98
C SER A 60 9.43 4.26 -15.19
N GLY A 61 8.61 4.41 -14.14
CA GLY A 61 7.20 4.84 -14.20
C GLY A 61 6.95 6.27 -14.71
N ASN A 62 7.79 6.78 -15.61
CA ASN A 62 8.11 8.19 -15.82
C ASN A 62 7.62 8.71 -17.18
N GLY A 63 6.62 8.09 -17.82
CA GLY A 63 6.02 8.73 -18.99
C GLY A 63 4.80 8.04 -19.56
N VAL A 64 4.72 6.72 -19.45
CA VAL A 64 3.54 5.98 -19.93
C VAL A 64 2.38 6.07 -18.93
N ASN A 65 2.66 6.31 -17.64
CA ASN A 65 1.67 6.22 -16.57
C ASN A 65 1.19 7.54 -15.96
N ASP A 66 1.74 8.70 -16.35
CA ASP A 66 1.40 10.01 -15.77
C ASP A 66 -0.12 10.27 -15.73
N ALA A 67 -0.84 9.85 -16.78
CA ALA A 67 -2.31 9.98 -16.84
C ALA A 67 -3.05 9.03 -15.87
N ALA A 68 -2.54 7.81 -15.65
CA ALA A 68 -3.11 6.85 -14.70
C ALA A 68 -2.82 7.27 -13.24
N LEU A 69 -1.63 7.83 -13.00
CA LEU A 69 -1.15 8.23 -11.67
C LEU A 69 -1.83 9.52 -11.15
N THR A 70 -2.45 10.30 -12.02
CA THR A 70 -3.23 11.49 -11.64
C THR A 70 -4.68 11.16 -11.22
N SER A 71 -5.18 9.95 -11.51
CA SER A 71 -6.59 9.57 -11.33
C SER A 71 -6.81 8.36 -10.41
N LEU A 72 -5.94 8.20 -9.40
CA LEU A 72 -6.05 7.10 -8.44
C LEU A 72 -7.38 7.09 -7.69
N VAL A 73 -7.90 5.88 -7.45
CA VAL A 73 -9.10 5.61 -6.65
C VAL A 73 -8.79 4.78 -5.41
N THR A 74 -9.62 4.96 -4.39
CA THR A 74 -9.63 4.16 -3.17
C THR A 74 -10.38 2.84 -3.38
N SER A 75 -10.34 1.96 -2.38
CA SER A 75 -11.09 0.70 -2.33
C SER A 75 -12.60 0.86 -2.52
N THR A 76 -13.15 2.05 -2.27
CA THR A 76 -14.56 2.40 -2.50
C THR A 76 -14.86 2.95 -3.91
N GLY A 77 -13.83 3.21 -4.71
CA GLY A 77 -13.93 3.88 -6.01
C GLY A 77 -13.90 5.41 -5.93
N ALA A 78 -13.85 6.00 -4.73
CA ALA A 78 -13.68 7.44 -4.58
C ALA A 78 -12.26 7.88 -4.98
N ALA A 79 -12.13 9.07 -5.55
CA ALA A 79 -10.82 9.65 -5.90
C ALA A 79 -9.93 9.82 -4.67
N VAL A 80 -8.63 9.57 -4.84
CA VAL A 80 -7.62 9.74 -3.79
C VAL A 80 -7.33 11.23 -3.58
N THR A 81 -7.48 11.69 -2.33
CA THR A 81 -7.24 13.09 -1.95
C THR A 81 -6.08 13.28 -1.00
N ASN A 82 -5.66 12.23 -0.29
CA ASN A 82 -4.68 12.29 0.80
C ASN A 82 -3.24 11.93 0.40
N LEU A 83 -2.98 11.75 -0.90
CA LEU A 83 -1.63 11.66 -1.45
C LEU A 83 -1.20 13.04 -1.98
N LEU A 84 0.05 13.43 -1.74
CA LEU A 84 0.65 14.60 -2.35
C LEU A 84 1.35 14.20 -3.66
N PRO A 85 1.38 15.08 -4.68
CA PRO A 85 2.18 14.84 -5.86
C PRO A 85 3.67 14.79 -5.53
N ILE A 86 4.39 13.87 -6.16
CA ILE A 86 5.84 13.68 -6.08
C ILE A 86 6.42 14.22 -7.38
N THR A 87 7.17 15.31 -7.30
CA THR A 87 7.81 15.91 -8.48
C THR A 87 9.20 15.34 -8.69
N TYR A 88 9.48 14.87 -9.91
CA TYR A 88 10.79 14.41 -10.32
C TYR A 88 11.01 14.76 -11.80
N GLY A 89 12.03 15.57 -12.09
CA GLY A 89 12.22 16.11 -13.44
C GLY A 89 11.01 16.93 -13.90
N ILE A 90 10.38 16.49 -15.00
CA ILE A 90 9.17 17.11 -15.59
C ILE A 90 7.86 16.44 -15.17
N HIS A 91 7.94 15.36 -14.36
CA HIS A 91 6.80 14.53 -13.99
C HIS A 91 6.30 14.85 -12.59
N SER A 92 5.04 14.51 -12.32
CA SER A 92 4.36 14.82 -11.06
C SER A 92 3.24 13.81 -10.78
N ASP A 93 3.54 12.80 -9.97
CA ASP A 93 2.66 11.65 -9.75
C ASP A 93 2.31 11.46 -8.28
N ARG A 94 1.13 10.90 -7.98
CA ARG A 94 0.75 10.58 -6.59
C ARG A 94 1.47 9.34 -6.03
N VAL A 95 1.94 8.48 -6.91
CA VAL A 95 2.78 7.31 -6.64
C VAL A 95 3.85 7.31 -7.71
N HIS A 96 5.11 7.32 -7.33
CA HIS A 96 6.23 7.19 -8.26
C HIS A 96 6.92 5.86 -8.00
N TYR A 97 7.37 5.17 -9.04
CA TYR A 97 8.11 3.93 -8.90
C TYR A 97 9.19 3.83 -9.96
N ASP A 98 10.26 3.12 -9.63
CA ASP A 98 11.33 2.81 -10.57
C ASP A 98 11.76 1.36 -10.36
N SER A 99 12.18 0.72 -11.44
CA SER A 99 12.59 -0.67 -11.50
C SER A 99 13.56 -0.88 -12.64
N SER A 100 14.61 -1.67 -12.43
CA SER A 100 15.49 -2.06 -13.53
C SER A 100 14.77 -2.92 -14.54
N ASN A 101 13.86 -3.76 -14.03
CA ASN A 101 13.13 -4.64 -14.88
C ASN A 101 11.69 -4.88 -14.42
N THR A 102 10.86 -5.38 -15.33
CA THR A 102 9.50 -5.81 -15.01
C THR A 102 9.23 -7.14 -15.69
N TYR A 103 8.56 -8.02 -14.98
CA TYR A 103 8.41 -9.40 -15.40
C TYR A 103 7.02 -9.93 -15.06
N ARG A 104 6.81 -11.17 -15.49
CA ARG A 104 5.64 -11.97 -15.14
C ARG A 104 6.10 -13.18 -14.35
N SER A 105 5.33 -13.56 -13.36
CA SER A 105 5.53 -14.80 -12.62
C SER A 105 5.06 -16.02 -13.41
N GLY A 106 4.12 -15.84 -14.35
CA GLY A 106 3.53 -16.93 -15.12
C GLY A 106 2.39 -17.66 -14.39
N ILE A 107 1.94 -17.15 -13.24
CA ILE A 107 0.81 -17.69 -12.48
C ILE A 107 -0.54 -17.57 -13.21
N GLY A 108 -0.60 -16.72 -14.22
CA GLY A 108 -1.76 -16.49 -15.09
C GLY A 108 -2.88 -15.68 -14.42
N ASN A 109 -4.06 -15.69 -15.04
CA ASN A 109 -5.21 -14.86 -14.65
C ASN A 109 -6.47 -15.66 -14.29
N GLY A 110 -6.29 -16.87 -13.77
CA GLY A 110 -7.43 -17.73 -13.41
C GLY A 110 -8.31 -17.15 -12.28
N SER A 111 -7.78 -16.20 -11.51
CA SER A 111 -8.50 -15.46 -10.47
C SER A 111 -7.96 -14.05 -10.33
N ALA A 112 -8.71 -13.16 -9.66
CA ALA A 112 -8.25 -11.80 -9.37
C ALA A 112 -6.97 -11.77 -8.52
N ASN A 113 -6.79 -12.74 -7.62
CA ASN A 113 -5.54 -12.86 -6.86
C ASN A 113 -4.39 -13.40 -7.71
N ASN A 114 -4.64 -14.33 -8.65
CA ASN A 114 -3.59 -14.76 -9.58
C ASN A 114 -3.10 -13.56 -10.41
N THR A 115 -4.02 -12.75 -10.93
CA THR A 115 -3.67 -11.54 -11.67
C THR A 115 -2.93 -10.51 -10.81
N LEU A 116 -3.30 -10.35 -9.53
CA LEU A 116 -2.58 -9.49 -8.58
C LEU A 116 -1.12 -9.93 -8.40
N MET A 117 -0.84 -11.23 -8.47
CA MET A 117 0.49 -11.81 -8.31
C MET A 117 1.19 -12.11 -9.65
N ASN A 118 0.64 -11.68 -10.79
CA ASN A 118 1.17 -12.06 -12.10
C ASN A 118 2.27 -11.12 -12.59
N GLY A 119 2.07 -9.80 -12.55
CA GLY A 119 3.09 -8.81 -12.90
C GLY A 119 3.90 -8.38 -11.68
N TYR A 120 5.16 -7.96 -11.90
CA TYR A 120 5.99 -7.36 -10.84
C TYR A 120 7.09 -6.44 -11.36
N LEU A 121 7.51 -5.52 -10.48
CA LEU A 121 8.75 -4.75 -10.56
C LEU A 121 9.93 -5.60 -10.06
N ASP A 122 11.12 -5.47 -10.66
CA ASP A 122 12.28 -6.32 -10.42
C ASP A 122 13.58 -5.51 -10.30
N ASP A 123 14.50 -5.99 -9.46
CA ASP A 123 15.75 -5.30 -9.12
C ASP A 123 16.77 -5.33 -10.24
N ALA A 124 16.92 -6.48 -10.90
CA ALA A 124 18.00 -6.75 -11.82
C ALA A 124 19.40 -6.33 -11.34
N SER A 125 19.65 -6.26 -10.01
CA SER A 125 20.95 -6.01 -9.35
C SER A 125 21.42 -4.55 -9.25
N ASN A 126 20.53 -3.59 -9.08
CA ASN A 126 20.92 -2.19 -8.89
C ASN A 126 20.20 -1.47 -7.74
N ASN A 127 19.63 -2.23 -6.79
CA ASN A 127 18.81 -1.75 -5.68
C ASN A 127 17.56 -0.96 -6.11
N GLN A 128 17.03 -1.29 -7.27
CA GLN A 128 15.62 -1.08 -7.61
C GLN A 128 14.92 -2.43 -7.30
N PRO A 129 13.60 -2.62 -7.28
CA PRO A 129 12.57 -1.63 -7.42
C PRO A 129 12.39 -0.80 -6.16
N TYR A 130 11.87 0.42 -6.35
CA TYR A 130 11.32 1.21 -5.25
C TYR A 130 10.01 1.88 -5.65
N ILE A 131 9.20 2.22 -4.65
CA ILE A 131 7.92 2.90 -4.80
C ILE A 131 7.85 4.04 -3.78
N ASN A 132 7.77 5.28 -4.26
CA ASN A 132 7.59 6.46 -3.43
C ASN A 132 6.11 6.85 -3.33
N ILE A 133 5.74 7.21 -2.11
CA ILE A 133 4.42 7.70 -1.72
C ILE A 133 4.65 8.94 -0.85
N SER A 134 3.86 10.00 -1.05
CA SER A 134 3.85 11.15 -0.16
C SER A 134 2.43 11.34 0.39
N LEU A 135 2.29 11.34 1.70
CA LEU A 135 1.03 11.53 2.42
C LEU A 135 0.88 13.00 2.80
N ASP A 136 -0.35 13.49 2.79
CA ASP A 136 -0.64 14.80 3.38
C ASP A 136 -0.67 14.76 4.91
N ASN A 137 -0.69 15.92 5.55
CA ASN A 137 -0.72 16.04 7.02
C ASN A 137 -2.06 15.64 7.65
N THR A 138 -3.03 15.16 6.86
CA THR A 138 -4.30 14.65 7.38
C THR A 138 -4.23 13.16 7.67
N VAL A 139 -3.14 12.48 7.35
CA VAL A 139 -2.92 11.07 7.71
C VAL A 139 -2.18 10.99 9.05
N LEU A 140 -2.77 10.30 10.02
CA LEU A 140 -2.17 10.09 11.34
C LEU A 140 -1.12 8.98 11.31
N ASN A 141 -1.46 7.88 10.65
CA ASN A 141 -0.58 6.76 10.41
C ASN A 141 -1.07 5.96 9.19
N ALA A 142 -0.19 5.09 8.70
CA ALA A 142 -0.45 4.21 7.59
C ALA A 142 -0.06 2.77 7.89
N THR A 143 -0.73 1.85 7.20
CA THR A 143 -0.32 0.46 7.04
C THR A 143 -0.05 0.21 5.56
N ILE A 144 1.07 -0.44 5.25
CA ILE A 144 1.43 -0.89 3.91
C ILE A 144 1.36 -2.41 3.88
N VAL A 145 0.59 -2.96 2.94
CA VAL A 145 0.57 -4.39 2.64
C VAL A 145 1.31 -4.59 1.32
N LEU A 146 2.44 -5.28 1.34
CA LEU A 146 3.27 -5.52 0.17
C LEU A 146 3.06 -6.95 -0.32
N TYR A 147 2.80 -7.13 -1.62
CA TYR A 147 2.57 -8.42 -2.26
C TYR A 147 3.75 -8.82 -3.15
N ILE A 148 4.20 -10.06 -2.99
CA ILE A 148 5.51 -10.51 -3.46
C ILE A 148 5.43 -11.93 -4.04
N HIS A 149 5.79 -12.08 -5.31
CA HIS A 149 5.88 -13.34 -6.05
C HIS A 149 6.73 -13.16 -7.32
N GLY A 150 7.75 -14.01 -7.49
CA GLY A 150 8.68 -14.00 -8.62
C GLY A 150 8.36 -15.07 -9.67
N ASP A 151 9.30 -15.33 -10.58
CA ASP A 151 9.17 -16.26 -11.72
C ASP A 151 9.53 -17.73 -11.44
N ALA A 152 10.05 -18.04 -10.24
CA ALA A 152 10.45 -19.40 -9.88
C ALA A 152 9.81 -19.88 -8.59
N THR A 153 9.22 -21.08 -8.63
CA THR A 153 8.85 -21.86 -7.45
C THR A 153 10.11 -22.08 -6.59
N ASN A 154 10.15 -21.50 -5.38
CA ASN A 154 11.27 -21.56 -4.44
C ASN A 154 12.54 -20.76 -4.82
N GLY A 155 12.46 -19.73 -5.65
CA GLY A 155 13.58 -18.80 -5.82
C GLY A 155 13.75 -17.89 -4.59
N PRO A 156 14.99 -17.53 -4.20
CA PRO A 156 15.21 -16.47 -3.22
C PRO A 156 14.58 -15.18 -3.76
N VAL A 157 13.89 -14.50 -2.86
CA VAL A 157 12.87 -13.53 -3.25
C VAL A 157 13.42 -12.13 -3.18
N GLY A 158 13.91 -11.70 -2.03
CA GLY A 158 14.51 -10.39 -1.84
C GLY A 158 14.40 -9.95 -0.39
N ARG A 159 14.98 -8.80 -0.10
CA ARG A 159 14.84 -8.07 1.15
C ARG A 159 13.97 -6.84 0.93
N TYR A 160 13.05 -6.59 1.86
CA TYR A 160 12.06 -5.51 1.74
C TYR A 160 11.97 -4.66 3.00
N TRP A 161 11.88 -3.35 2.83
CA TRP A 161 11.77 -2.40 3.93
C TRP A 161 11.12 -1.10 3.48
N LEU A 162 10.84 -0.23 4.46
CA LEU A 162 10.42 1.14 4.22
C LEU A 162 11.54 2.13 4.56
N GLU A 163 11.60 3.20 3.78
CA GLU A 163 12.43 4.38 4.04
C GLU A 163 11.57 5.64 4.18
N ASP A 164 12.01 6.59 4.99
CA ASP A 164 11.56 7.99 4.97
C ASP A 164 12.46 8.78 3.99
N TRP A 165 11.90 9.22 2.87
CA TRP A 165 12.66 9.91 1.83
C TRP A 165 12.51 11.44 1.89
N SER A 166 13.61 12.15 1.67
CA SER A 166 13.61 13.61 1.49
C SER A 166 13.73 14.04 0.03
N ASP A 167 14.18 13.13 -0.83
CA ASP A 167 14.34 13.29 -2.27
C ASP A 167 13.82 12.01 -2.95
N PRO A 168 12.92 12.12 -3.95
CA PRO A 168 12.37 10.94 -4.61
C PRO A 168 13.41 10.08 -5.33
N ILE A 169 14.58 10.63 -5.67
CA ILE A 169 15.62 9.92 -6.45
C ILE A 169 16.65 9.24 -5.52
N ASN A 170 17.07 9.93 -4.46
CA ASN A 170 18.14 9.43 -3.58
C ASN A 170 17.59 8.54 -2.46
N GLU A 171 18.40 7.60 -1.96
CA GLU A 171 18.06 6.72 -0.83
C GLU A 171 17.58 7.50 0.40
N GLY A 172 16.56 6.97 1.07
CA GLY A 172 15.97 7.55 2.27
C GLY A 172 16.59 7.01 3.56
N THR A 173 16.03 7.41 4.70
CA THR A 173 16.39 6.81 6.00
C THR A 173 15.55 5.56 6.22
N VAL A 174 16.15 4.39 6.46
CA VAL A 174 15.41 3.16 6.79
C VAL A 174 14.59 3.34 8.07
N ILE A 175 13.30 3.01 8.02
CA ILE A 175 12.36 3.20 9.14
C ILE A 175 11.68 1.92 9.63
N THR A 176 11.86 0.78 8.97
CA THR A 176 11.35 -0.54 9.43
C THR A 176 12.46 -1.57 9.39
N ASP A 177 12.27 -2.69 10.09
CA ASP A 177 13.10 -3.88 9.88
C ASP A 177 13.14 -4.26 8.38
N GLN A 178 14.27 -4.82 7.97
CA GLN A 178 14.50 -5.26 6.59
C GLN A 178 14.22 -6.76 6.49
N VAL A 179 13.12 -7.10 5.83
CA VAL A 179 12.55 -8.44 5.82
C VAL A 179 13.09 -9.23 4.64
N GLY A 180 14.01 -10.16 4.88
CA GLY A 180 14.55 -11.09 3.89
C GLY A 180 13.64 -12.30 3.72
N ILE A 181 13.18 -12.59 2.51
CA ILE A 181 12.32 -13.74 2.22
C ILE A 181 13.10 -14.77 1.38
N SER A 182 13.25 -15.98 1.91
CA SER A 182 14.00 -17.05 1.24
C SER A 182 13.21 -17.79 0.15
N SER A 183 11.86 -17.75 0.22
CA SER A 183 10.98 -18.42 -0.75
C SER A 183 9.57 -17.80 -0.76
N ASN A 184 8.99 -17.58 -1.95
CA ASN A 184 7.67 -16.97 -2.13
C ASN A 184 6.80 -17.75 -3.14
N ASP A 185 6.48 -18.99 -2.85
CA ASP A 185 5.52 -19.70 -3.70
C ASP A 185 4.10 -19.15 -3.47
N TYR A 186 3.47 -18.64 -4.53
CA TYR A 186 2.05 -18.33 -4.54
C TYR A 186 1.35 -19.41 -5.36
N ASN A 187 0.44 -20.15 -4.74
CA ASN A 187 -0.34 -21.20 -5.41
C ASN A 187 -1.85 -20.97 -5.25
N GLY A 188 -2.25 -19.70 -5.15
CA GLY A 188 -3.61 -19.29 -4.82
C GLY A 188 -3.82 -18.94 -3.35
N THR A 189 -2.82 -19.17 -2.49
CA THR A 189 -2.90 -18.90 -1.03
C THR A 189 -1.89 -17.83 -0.61
N PHE A 190 -2.36 -16.85 0.15
CA PHE A 190 -1.48 -15.85 0.76
C PHE A 190 -0.82 -16.38 2.04
N ILE A 191 0.49 -16.21 2.15
CA ILE A 191 1.34 -16.63 3.26
C ILE A 191 2.07 -15.39 3.79
N SER A 192 1.89 -15.08 5.07
CA SER A 192 2.52 -13.92 5.68
C SER A 192 4.01 -14.14 5.88
N ALA A 193 4.82 -13.15 5.53
CA ALA A 193 6.18 -13.01 6.01
C ALA A 193 6.24 -12.36 7.40
N GLY A 194 5.13 -11.78 7.89
CA GLY A 194 5.04 -11.14 9.20
C GLY A 194 4.48 -9.73 9.16
N THR A 195 4.39 -9.14 10.36
CA THR A 195 3.97 -7.75 10.59
C THR A 195 5.10 -6.98 11.26
N TYR A 196 5.45 -5.82 10.72
CA TYR A 196 6.61 -5.03 11.13
C TYR A 196 6.20 -3.58 11.33
N SER A 197 6.58 -2.98 12.47
CA SER A 197 6.28 -1.58 12.78
C SER A 197 7.44 -0.67 12.43
N GLN A 198 7.16 0.63 12.29
CA GLN A 198 8.21 1.64 12.25
C GLN A 198 9.06 1.59 13.54
N THR A 199 10.38 1.62 13.40
CA THR A 199 11.36 1.55 14.49
C THR A 199 12.50 2.55 14.27
N GLY A 200 13.07 3.06 15.36
CA GLY A 200 14.26 3.94 15.30
C GLY A 200 15.57 3.17 15.12
N THR A 201 15.55 1.84 15.26
CA THR A 201 16.72 0.97 15.08
C THR A 201 16.34 -0.27 14.27
N PRO A 202 16.17 -0.13 12.94
CA PRO A 202 15.93 -1.26 12.04
C PRO A 202 16.96 -2.38 12.16
N THR A 203 16.48 -3.62 12.04
CA THR A 203 17.31 -4.83 12.00
C THR A 203 16.98 -5.69 10.78
N ASN A 204 17.86 -6.62 10.43
CA ASN A 204 17.58 -7.64 9.42
C ASN A 204 16.75 -8.76 10.05
N VAL A 205 15.65 -9.13 9.39
CA VAL A 205 14.79 -10.24 9.81
C VAL A 205 14.61 -11.16 8.62
N ASP A 206 15.09 -12.40 8.75
CA ASP A 206 14.98 -13.38 7.68
C ASP A 206 13.87 -14.38 7.98
N VAL A 207 13.02 -14.61 6.99
CA VAL A 207 11.91 -15.56 7.05
C VAL A 207 12.02 -16.60 5.95
N ALA A 208 11.63 -17.83 6.28
CA ALA A 208 11.74 -18.95 5.36
C ALA A 208 10.78 -18.82 4.18
N THR A 209 9.56 -18.31 4.42
CA THR A 209 8.55 -18.13 3.39
C THR A 209 7.68 -16.91 3.62
N GLY A 210 7.20 -16.30 2.53
CA GLY A 210 6.11 -15.35 2.53
C GLY A 210 5.82 -14.82 1.13
N ASN A 211 4.57 -14.48 0.86
CA ASN A 211 4.16 -13.81 -0.37
C ASN A 211 3.38 -12.51 -0.10
N TYR A 212 3.31 -12.10 1.17
CA TYR A 212 2.99 -10.74 1.57
C TYR A 212 3.67 -10.32 2.88
N ILE A 213 3.93 -9.02 3.04
CA ILE A 213 4.44 -8.39 4.27
C ILE A 213 3.45 -7.30 4.70
N VAL A 214 3.25 -7.12 6.01
CA VAL A 214 2.50 -5.98 6.56
C VAL A 214 3.45 -5.05 7.31
N PHE A 215 3.57 -3.80 6.85
CA PHE A 215 4.23 -2.73 7.60
C PHE A 215 3.16 -1.85 8.26
N GLU A 216 3.17 -1.72 9.58
CA GLU A 216 2.11 -1.01 10.32
C GLU A 216 2.63 0.15 11.16
N ASN A 217 1.71 1.00 11.63
CA ASN A 217 2.01 2.15 12.46
C ASN A 217 3.06 3.07 11.83
N ILE A 218 3.03 3.23 10.51
CA ILE A 218 3.95 4.10 9.77
C ILE A 218 3.51 5.54 9.96
N THR A 219 4.38 6.36 10.54
CA THR A 219 4.13 7.78 10.81
C THR A 219 4.92 8.71 9.89
N ALA A 220 5.80 8.17 9.05
CA ALA A 220 6.47 8.94 8.02
C ALA A 220 5.47 9.39 6.95
N ASN A 221 5.61 10.65 6.49
CA ASN A 221 4.77 11.18 5.41
C ASN A 221 5.32 10.80 4.04
N ASN A 222 6.63 10.74 3.89
CA ASN A 222 7.30 10.40 2.64
C ASN A 222 7.81 8.97 2.72
N ILE A 223 7.02 8.02 2.25
CA ILE A 223 7.33 6.60 2.38
C ILE A 223 7.91 6.09 1.07
N ARG A 224 9.05 5.40 1.13
CA ARG A 224 9.56 4.59 0.04
C ARG A 224 9.47 3.12 0.43
N ILE A 225 8.76 2.33 -0.36
CA ILE A 225 8.83 0.87 -0.31
C ILE A 225 10.05 0.47 -1.13
N ARG A 226 10.93 -0.35 -0.56
CA ARG A 226 12.15 -0.80 -1.23
C ARG A 226 12.22 -2.31 -1.30
N GLY A 227 12.73 -2.81 -2.41
CA GLY A 227 13.19 -4.18 -2.59
C GLY A 227 14.67 -4.16 -2.98
N ALA A 228 15.47 -5.09 -2.44
CA ALA A 228 16.81 -5.38 -2.93
C ALA A 228 17.05 -6.88 -2.94
N GLY A 229 17.63 -7.38 -4.02
CA GLY A 229 17.88 -8.79 -4.20
C GLY A 229 19.36 -9.10 -4.30
N ASN A 230 19.99 -8.62 -5.38
CA ASN A 230 21.39 -8.91 -5.68
C ASN A 230 22.30 -7.85 -5.06
N GLY A 231 23.29 -8.28 -4.27
CA GLY A 231 24.22 -7.39 -3.58
C GLY A 231 23.82 -7.05 -2.14
N ASP A 232 22.69 -7.55 -1.66
CA ASP A 232 22.41 -7.68 -0.23
C ASP A 232 23.44 -8.66 0.38
N PRO A 233 23.91 -8.48 1.64
CA PRO A 233 24.95 -9.32 2.22
C PRO A 233 24.63 -10.82 2.23
N GLU A 234 23.34 -11.16 2.15
CA GLU A 234 22.84 -12.53 2.15
C GLU A 234 22.31 -13.02 0.77
N ASP A 235 22.41 -12.19 -0.28
CA ASP A 235 22.07 -12.53 -1.68
C ASP A 235 20.65 -13.10 -1.87
N PHE A 236 19.66 -12.37 -1.34
CA PHE A 236 18.25 -12.80 -1.34
C PHE A 236 17.56 -12.78 -2.71
N GLY A 237 18.26 -12.59 -3.83
CA GLY A 237 17.72 -12.87 -5.17
C GLY A 237 17.32 -11.61 -5.95
N ARG A 238 16.02 -11.41 -6.23
CA ARG A 238 15.57 -10.45 -7.28
C ARG A 238 14.68 -9.29 -6.81
N ALA A 239 14.19 -9.37 -5.59
CA ALA A 239 13.21 -8.50 -4.93
C ALA A 239 11.98 -8.13 -5.78
N PRO A 240 11.17 -9.10 -6.25
CA PRO A 240 9.95 -8.79 -6.98
C PRO A 240 8.95 -8.03 -6.11
N ILE A 241 8.30 -7.00 -6.67
CA ILE A 241 7.15 -6.32 -6.05
C ILE A 241 5.98 -6.35 -7.03
N ASN A 242 4.92 -7.09 -6.68
CA ASN A 242 3.76 -7.27 -7.56
C ASN A 242 2.73 -6.16 -7.36
N ALA A 243 2.45 -5.86 -6.09
CA ALA A 243 1.43 -4.91 -5.72
C ALA A 243 1.66 -4.38 -4.31
N PHE A 244 1.02 -3.27 -3.98
CA PHE A 244 0.91 -2.82 -2.60
C PHE A 244 -0.48 -2.25 -2.30
N GLN A 245 -0.82 -2.23 -1.03
CA GLN A 245 -1.95 -1.47 -0.50
C GLN A 245 -1.48 -0.51 0.57
N LEU A 246 -1.98 0.72 0.52
CA LEU A 246 -1.81 1.74 1.53
C LEU A 246 -3.15 1.93 2.25
N VAL A 247 -3.21 1.58 3.53
CA VAL A 247 -4.35 1.82 4.40
C VAL A 247 -4.03 3.03 5.26
N THR A 248 -4.76 4.13 5.10
CA THR A 248 -4.51 5.36 5.85
C THR A 248 -5.53 5.57 6.95
N VAL A 249 -5.08 5.94 8.14
CA VAL A 249 -5.96 6.40 9.23
C VAL A 249 -5.96 7.94 9.23
N PRO A 250 -7.10 8.59 8.93
CA PRO A 250 -7.16 10.03 8.94
C PRO A 250 -7.06 10.59 10.37
N VAL A 251 -6.47 11.76 10.51
CA VAL A 251 -6.51 12.58 11.73
C VAL A 251 -7.98 12.95 11.98
N PRO A 252 -8.55 12.65 13.16
CA PRO A 252 -9.90 13.07 13.48
C PRO A 252 -10.05 14.59 13.36
N GLU A 253 -11.04 15.06 12.60
CA GLU A 253 -11.29 16.49 12.46
C GLU A 253 -11.60 17.13 13.83
N PRO A 254 -10.84 18.14 14.29
CA PRO A 254 -10.99 18.73 15.62
C PRO A 254 -12.40 19.27 15.87
N SER A 255 -13.03 19.80 14.81
CA SER A 255 -14.36 20.40 14.83
C SER A 255 -15.47 19.40 15.09
N THR A 256 -15.38 18.18 14.55
CA THR A 256 -16.43 17.17 14.68
C THR A 256 -16.49 16.63 16.11
N THR A 257 -15.33 16.40 16.73
CA THR A 257 -15.25 16.04 18.15
C THR A 257 -15.70 17.17 19.06
N ALA A 258 -15.26 18.41 18.77
CA ALA A 258 -15.68 19.58 19.55
C ALA A 258 -17.19 19.84 19.43
N LEU A 259 -17.78 19.70 18.24
CA LEU A 259 -19.20 19.92 18.00
C LEU A 259 -20.06 18.83 18.63
N LEU A 260 -19.64 17.57 18.59
CA LEU A 260 -20.29 16.49 19.34
C LEU A 260 -20.22 16.74 20.85
N GLY A 261 -19.06 17.17 21.35
CA GLY A 261 -18.88 17.53 22.75
C GLY A 261 -19.79 18.69 23.17
N LEU A 262 -19.82 19.77 22.38
CA LEU A 262 -20.66 20.95 22.63
C LEU A 262 -22.15 20.63 22.48
N GLY A 263 -22.54 19.82 21.48
CA GLY A 263 -23.91 19.36 21.30
C GLY A 263 -24.39 18.51 22.47
N GLY A 264 -23.54 17.61 22.98
CA GLY A 264 -23.79 16.83 24.19
C GLY A 264 -23.94 17.72 25.42
N LEU A 265 -23.05 18.71 25.60
CA LEU A 265 -23.12 19.66 26.71
C LEU A 265 -24.39 20.51 26.66
N ALA A 266 -24.75 21.03 25.48
CA ALA A 266 -25.97 21.81 25.28
C ALA A 266 -27.24 20.99 25.64
N LEU A 267 -27.27 19.70 25.31
CA LEU A 267 -28.34 18.78 25.69
C LEU A 267 -28.44 18.56 27.22
N VAL A 268 -27.30 18.39 27.89
CA VAL A 268 -27.25 18.26 29.36
C VAL A 268 -27.74 19.55 30.03
N LEU A 269 -27.31 20.71 29.53
CA LEU A 269 -27.75 22.01 30.03
C LEU A 269 -29.25 22.25 29.78
N ARG A 270 -29.82 21.75 28.68
CA ARG A 270 -31.26 21.86 28.39
C ARG A 270 -32.13 20.99 29.31
N ARG A 271 -31.61 19.87 29.83
CA ARG A 271 -32.33 19.00 30.78
C ARG A 271 -32.41 19.53 32.21
N ARG A 272 -31.62 20.54 32.55
CA ARG A 272 -31.53 21.13 33.89
C ARG A 272 -32.44 22.34 34.13
N LYS A 273 -33.23 22.75 33.13
CA LYS A 273 -34.31 23.74 33.26
C LYS A 273 -35.65 23.01 33.23
#